data_AF-A0A2M7NHA5-F1
#
_entry.id   AF-A0A2M7NHA5-F1
#
_cell.length_a   1.000
_cell.length_b   1.000
_cell.length_c   1.000
_cell.angle_alpha   90.00
_cell.angle_beta   90.00
_cell.angle_gamma   90.00
#
_symmetry.space_group_name_H-M   'P 1'
#
loop_
_entity.id
_entity.type
_entity.pdbx_description
1 polymer ?
#
loop_
_entity_poly.entity_id
_entity_poly.type
_entity_poly.pdbx_seq_one_letter_code
_entity_poly.pdbx_strand_id
1 'polypeptide(L)'
;MSKLSFIDYVLNSDFKINDNYLEEPLVPMKIDLIKDGCRSIVFQLDKQLGREYKGGIFPFFDSSNSQVCTVCDYIIFSEYKNELFALVIELKKSSRGTLPQIRAGECFVDYVISTVNRINKTNYSIIKRRISIREFERKRQTKLKEIEYDTNNHHFFNQNKMRIISFLK
;
A
#
# COMPACT_ATOMS: atom_id res chain seq x y z
N MET A 1 -18.86 -5.79 -13.13
CA MET A 1 -17.41 -6.04 -13.01
C MET A 1 -16.87 -5.13 -11.92
N SER A 2 -16.05 -5.63 -11.00
CA SER A 2 -15.51 -4.83 -9.88
C SER A 2 -14.47 -3.83 -10.40
N LYS A 3 -14.42 -2.61 -9.85
CA LYS A 3 -13.39 -1.64 -10.24
C LYS A 3 -11.98 -2.17 -9.96
N LEU A 4 -11.82 -3.00 -8.91
CA LEU A 4 -10.55 -3.68 -8.59
C LEU A 4 -10.09 -4.66 -9.65
N SER A 5 -11.01 -5.31 -10.37
CA SER A 5 -10.60 -6.27 -11.41
C SER A 5 -9.85 -5.61 -12.56
N PHE A 6 -10.11 -4.32 -12.84
CA PHE A 6 -9.33 -3.56 -13.82
C PHE A 6 -7.93 -3.23 -13.30
N ILE A 7 -7.78 -2.95 -11.99
CA ILE A 7 -6.47 -2.72 -11.36
C ILE A 7 -5.65 -4.03 -11.36
N ASP A 8 -6.29 -5.14 -10.98
CA ASP A 8 -5.65 -6.45 -10.94
C ASP A 8 -5.17 -6.90 -12.32
N TYR A 9 -5.88 -6.52 -13.38
CA TYR A 9 -5.51 -6.83 -14.76
C TYR A 9 -4.26 -6.08 -15.25
N VAL A 10 -3.99 -4.86 -14.77
CA VAL A 10 -2.86 -4.04 -15.27
C VAL A 10 -1.58 -4.21 -14.47
N LEU A 11 -1.65 -4.74 -13.25
CA LEU A 11 -0.51 -4.93 -12.37
C LEU A 11 0.09 -6.32 -12.51
N ASN A 12 1.42 -6.41 -12.37
CA ASN A 12 2.09 -7.71 -12.36
C ASN A 12 1.73 -8.49 -11.07
N SER A 13 1.18 -9.69 -11.25
CA SER A 13 0.83 -10.63 -10.18
C SER A 13 2.01 -11.05 -9.28
N ASP A 14 3.25 -10.93 -9.73
CA ASP A 14 4.44 -11.29 -8.95
C ASP A 14 4.60 -10.45 -7.67
N PHE A 15 4.06 -9.24 -7.69
CA PHE A 15 4.04 -8.32 -6.54
C PHE A 15 2.76 -8.47 -5.70
N LYS A 16 1.77 -9.24 -6.17
CA LYS A 16 0.53 -9.49 -5.43
C LYS A 16 0.78 -10.52 -4.34
N ILE A 17 0.29 -10.24 -3.13
CA ILE A 17 0.39 -11.15 -1.99
C ILE A 17 -1.00 -11.58 -1.53
N ASN A 18 -1.10 -12.84 -1.11
CA ASN A 18 -2.33 -13.40 -0.56
C ASN A 18 -2.31 -13.50 0.97
N ASP A 19 -1.18 -13.16 1.59
CA ASP A 19 -0.99 -13.22 3.03
C ASP A 19 -2.00 -12.35 3.79
N ASN A 20 -2.32 -12.79 5.00
CA ASN A 20 -3.17 -12.06 5.94
C ASN A 20 -2.33 -11.24 6.91
N TYR A 21 -1.17 -10.77 6.46
CA TYR A 21 -0.31 -9.90 7.26
C TYR A 21 0.55 -8.98 6.39
N LEU A 22 1.08 -7.95 7.02
CA LEU A 22 2.18 -7.12 6.51
C LEU A 22 3.43 -7.41 7.33
N GLU A 23 4.58 -7.52 6.70
CA GLU A 23 5.84 -7.85 7.36
C GLU A 23 6.97 -6.99 6.82
N GLU A 24 7.86 -6.58 7.72
CA GLU A 24 9.15 -5.96 7.38
C GLU A 24 10.23 -6.96 7.81
N PRO A 25 10.85 -7.73 6.91
CA PRO A 25 11.78 -8.81 7.27
C PRO A 25 13.01 -8.36 8.08
N LEU A 26 13.41 -7.08 7.98
CA LEU A 26 14.60 -6.55 8.65
C LEU A 26 14.36 -6.23 10.13
N VAL A 27 13.10 -6.23 10.59
CA VAL A 27 12.74 -6.11 12.01
C VAL A 27 11.67 -7.15 12.36
N PRO A 28 11.50 -7.56 13.63
CA PRO A 28 10.42 -8.49 14.00
C PRO A 28 9.03 -7.81 13.99
N MET A 29 8.69 -7.09 12.92
CA MET A 29 7.43 -6.38 12.74
C MET A 29 6.50 -7.18 11.82
N LYS A 30 5.40 -7.67 12.41
CA LYS A 30 4.32 -8.34 11.70
C LYS A 30 2.97 -7.78 12.12
N ILE A 31 2.14 -7.44 11.14
CA ILE A 31 0.82 -6.83 11.31
C ILE A 31 -0.22 -7.77 10.78
N ASP A 32 -1.16 -8.24 11.60
CA ASP A 32 -2.28 -9.02 11.08
C ASP A 32 -3.16 -8.11 10.21
N LEU A 33 -3.47 -8.56 8.99
CA LEU A 33 -4.32 -7.84 8.04
C LEU A 33 -5.69 -8.52 7.98
N ILE A 34 -6.73 -7.79 8.39
CA ILE A 34 -8.13 -8.25 8.35
C ILE A 34 -8.80 -7.64 7.12
N LYS A 35 -9.17 -8.48 6.16
CA LYS A 35 -9.74 -8.09 4.86
C LYS A 35 -11.28 -8.05 4.83
N ASP A 36 -11.93 -8.38 5.94
CA ASP A 36 -13.40 -8.43 6.02
C ASP A 36 -14.09 -7.08 5.79
N GLY A 37 -15.29 -7.14 5.20
CA GLY A 37 -16.18 -5.98 5.04
C GLY A 37 -15.89 -5.08 3.83
N CYS A 38 -14.85 -5.37 3.05
CA CYS A 38 -14.55 -4.70 1.78
C CYS A 38 -13.89 -5.66 0.79
N ARG A 39 -13.86 -5.30 -0.49
CA ARG A 39 -13.00 -6.01 -1.45
C ARG A 39 -11.63 -5.35 -1.44
N SER A 40 -10.57 -6.15 -1.43
CA SER A 40 -9.20 -5.63 -1.44
C SER A 40 -8.24 -6.57 -2.16
N ILE A 41 -7.18 -5.99 -2.73
CA ILE A 41 -6.01 -6.68 -3.27
C ILE A 41 -4.76 -5.99 -2.72
N VAL A 42 -3.75 -6.79 -2.37
CA VAL A 42 -2.54 -6.32 -1.69
C VAL A 42 -1.33 -6.54 -2.58
N PHE A 43 -0.54 -5.48 -2.76
CA PHE A 43 0.73 -5.52 -3.46
C PHE A 43 1.87 -5.16 -2.50
N GLN A 44 2.93 -5.97 -2.52
CA GLN A 44 4.20 -5.67 -1.86
C GLN A 44 5.16 -5.19 -2.94
N LEU A 45 5.61 -3.94 -2.85
CA LEU A 45 6.47 -3.34 -3.87
C LEU A 45 7.94 -3.55 -3.53
N ASP A 46 8.35 -3.33 -2.27
CA ASP A 46 9.73 -3.60 -1.83
C ASP A 46 9.98 -5.10 -1.62
N LYS A 47 9.94 -5.84 -2.74
CA LYS A 47 10.15 -7.28 -2.81
C LYS A 47 11.42 -7.53 -3.61
N GLN A 48 12.34 -8.31 -3.03
CA GLN A 48 13.44 -8.89 -3.80
C GLN A 48 12.86 -9.93 -4.75
N LEU A 49 12.80 -9.59 -6.03
CA LEU A 49 12.48 -10.55 -7.08
C LEU A 49 13.71 -11.42 -7.37
N GLY A 50 13.48 -12.61 -7.94
CA GLY A 50 14.52 -13.57 -8.27
C GLY A 50 15.62 -12.99 -9.16
N ARG A 51 16.78 -13.67 -9.25
CA ARG A 51 17.96 -13.20 -10.01
C ARG A 51 17.65 -12.94 -11.49
N GLU A 52 16.59 -13.54 -12.04
CA GLU A 52 16.07 -13.24 -13.37
C GLU A 52 15.53 -11.80 -13.54
N TYR A 53 15.09 -11.13 -12.48
CA TYR A 53 14.45 -9.82 -12.54
C TYR A 53 15.44 -8.66 -12.32
N LYS A 54 16.30 -8.44 -13.33
CA LYS A 54 17.40 -7.45 -13.25
C LYS A 54 16.95 -5.98 -13.20
N GLY A 55 15.68 -5.68 -13.51
CA GLY A 55 15.16 -4.31 -13.61
C GLY A 55 14.51 -3.75 -12.34
N GLY A 56 14.34 -4.56 -11.29
CA GLY A 56 13.56 -4.15 -10.12
C GLY A 56 12.13 -3.72 -10.48
N ILE A 57 11.51 -2.90 -9.63
CA ILE A 57 10.15 -2.38 -9.81
C ILE A 57 10.10 -1.36 -10.96
N PHE A 58 11.18 -0.60 -11.15
CA PHE A 58 11.25 0.51 -12.10
C PHE A 58 12.39 0.29 -13.11
N PRO A 59 12.19 -0.59 -14.12
CA PRO A 59 13.26 -0.98 -15.05
C PRO A 59 13.76 0.15 -15.96
N PHE A 60 13.06 1.28 -16.00
CA PHE A 60 13.40 2.44 -16.83
C PHE A 60 14.17 3.54 -16.09
N PHE A 61 14.22 3.48 -14.75
CA PHE A 61 14.91 4.48 -13.96
C PHE A 61 16.34 4.06 -13.65
N ASP A 62 17.22 5.05 -13.58
CA ASP A 62 18.62 4.81 -13.23
C ASP A 62 18.75 4.41 -11.77
N SER A 63 19.01 3.11 -11.55
CA SER A 63 19.24 2.53 -10.22
C SER A 63 20.42 3.14 -9.45
N SER A 64 21.32 3.88 -10.12
CA SER A 64 22.38 4.63 -9.46
C SER A 64 21.84 5.81 -8.63
N ASN A 65 20.65 6.31 -8.98
CA ASN A 65 19.93 7.32 -8.23
C ASN A 65 18.81 6.67 -7.38
N SER A 66 19.08 6.48 -6.09
CA SER A 66 18.13 5.85 -5.18
C SER A 66 16.80 6.60 -5.03
N GLN A 67 16.73 7.90 -5.35
CA GLN A 67 15.50 8.68 -5.21
C GLN A 67 14.46 8.34 -6.27
N VAL A 68 14.88 8.04 -7.50
CA VAL A 68 13.95 7.67 -8.60
C VAL A 68 13.46 6.24 -8.49
N CYS A 69 14.17 5.39 -7.75
CA CYS A 69 13.77 4.02 -7.45
C CYS A 69 13.11 3.86 -6.06
N THR A 70 12.88 4.97 -5.35
CA THR A 70 12.22 4.95 -4.04
C THR A 70 10.75 4.55 -4.19
N VAL A 71 10.27 3.66 -3.32
CA VAL A 71 8.88 3.19 -3.29
C VAL A 71 8.46 2.92 -1.84
N CYS A 72 7.16 2.82 -1.61
CA CYS A 72 6.61 2.33 -0.34
C CYS A 72 6.61 0.80 -0.26
N ASP A 73 6.54 0.24 0.94
CA ASP A 73 6.54 -1.22 1.14
C ASP A 73 5.31 -1.91 0.54
N TYR A 74 4.11 -1.40 0.82
CA TYR A 74 2.85 -2.01 0.39
C TYR A 74 1.85 -1.00 -0.15
N ILE A 75 1.03 -1.47 -1.10
CA ILE A 75 -0.18 -0.77 -1.54
C ILE A 75 -1.36 -1.73 -1.46
N ILE A 76 -2.42 -1.31 -0.77
CA ILE A 76 -3.69 -2.04 -0.74
C ILE A 76 -4.72 -1.26 -1.55
N PHE A 77 -5.13 -1.83 -2.69
CA PHE A 77 -6.27 -1.31 -3.43
C PHE A 77 -7.55 -1.92 -2.85
N SER A 78 -8.53 -1.08 -2.54
CA SER A 78 -9.80 -1.51 -1.96
C SER A 78 -10.99 -0.88 -2.67
N GLU A 79 -12.10 -1.60 -2.72
CA GLU A 79 -13.39 -1.11 -3.19
C GLU A 79 -14.40 -1.23 -2.05
N TYR A 80 -14.99 -0.09 -1.68
CA TYR A 80 -15.97 0.00 -0.61
C TYR A 80 -16.99 1.09 -0.94
N LYS A 81 -18.28 0.78 -0.75
CA LYS A 81 -19.41 1.69 -1.10
C LYS A 81 -19.28 2.32 -2.50
N ASN A 82 -18.84 1.53 -3.48
CA ASN A 82 -18.61 1.95 -4.88
C ASN A 82 -17.50 3.00 -5.06
N GLU A 83 -16.66 3.24 -4.06
CA GLU A 83 -15.47 4.08 -4.14
C GLU A 83 -14.20 3.22 -4.16
N LEU A 84 -13.19 3.70 -4.89
CA LEU A 84 -11.86 3.09 -4.90
C LEU A 84 -10.98 3.81 -3.87
N PHE A 85 -10.21 3.02 -3.14
CA PHE A 85 -9.21 3.49 -2.20
C PHE A 85 -7.86 2.85 -2.51
N ALA A 86 -6.79 3.60 -2.28
CA ALA A 86 -5.43 3.09 -2.19
C ALA A 86 -4.87 3.41 -0.82
N LEU A 87 -4.57 2.37 -0.04
CA LEU A 87 -3.81 2.51 1.19
C LEU A 87 -2.33 2.39 0.83
N VAL A 88 -1.61 3.50 0.89
CA VAL A 88 -0.16 3.56 0.63
C VAL A 88 0.54 3.40 1.98
N ILE A 89 1.24 2.28 2.15
CA ILE A 89 1.73 1.83 3.46
C ILE A 89 3.24 1.77 3.47
N GLU A 90 3.82 2.40 4.48
CA GLU A 90 5.25 2.35 4.78
C GLU A 90 5.46 1.76 6.19
N LEU A 91 6.26 0.70 6.27
CA LEU A 91 6.79 0.10 7.49
C LEU A 91 8.14 0.74 7.82
N LYS A 92 8.41 1.03 9.11
CA LYS A 92 9.69 1.60 9.54
C LYS A 92 10.19 1.06 10.87
N LYS A 93 11.50 0.79 10.89
CA LYS A 93 12.30 0.59 12.11
C LYS A 93 12.48 1.85 12.97
N SER A 94 12.57 3.05 12.36
CA SER A 94 12.89 4.30 13.08
C SER A 94 11.91 5.44 12.82
N SER A 95 12.05 6.53 13.57
CA SER A 95 11.22 7.74 13.47
C SER A 95 11.54 8.65 12.27
N ARG A 96 12.51 8.31 11.42
CA ARG A 96 12.83 9.09 10.21
C ARG A 96 11.62 9.16 9.26
N GLY A 97 11.53 10.27 8.51
CA GLY A 97 10.36 10.59 7.69
C GLY A 97 10.02 9.51 6.66
N THR A 98 8.73 9.15 6.60
CA THR A 98 8.14 8.21 5.63
C THR A 98 7.61 8.89 4.37
N LEU A 99 7.62 10.22 4.36
CA LEU A 99 6.97 11.02 3.32
C LEU A 99 7.53 10.78 1.91
N PRO A 100 8.83 10.59 1.67
CA PRO A 100 9.33 10.33 0.31
C PRO A 100 8.77 9.05 -0.30
N GLN A 101 8.83 7.94 0.42
CA GLN A 101 8.31 6.64 -0.02
C GLN A 101 6.79 6.68 -0.24
N ILE A 102 6.07 7.29 0.71
CA ILE A 102 4.63 7.47 0.60
C ILE A 102 4.28 8.30 -0.65
N ARG A 103 4.98 9.41 -0.91
CA ARG A 103 4.75 10.24 -2.10
C ARG A 103 5.05 9.49 -3.38
N ALA A 104 6.14 8.71 -3.43
CA ALA A 104 6.45 7.86 -4.57
C ALA A 104 5.35 6.80 -4.81
N GLY A 105 4.85 6.18 -3.74
CA GLY A 105 3.70 5.28 -3.79
C GLY A 105 2.43 5.96 -4.32
N GLU A 106 2.15 7.21 -3.94
CA GLU A 106 1.03 7.98 -4.49
C GLU A 106 1.18 8.24 -6.00
N CYS A 107 2.38 8.60 -6.46
CA CYS A 107 2.65 8.78 -7.88
C CYS A 107 2.44 7.46 -8.65
N PHE A 108 2.85 6.33 -8.06
CA PHE A 108 2.58 5.02 -8.64
C PHE A 108 1.07 4.71 -8.71
N VAL A 109 0.31 4.99 -7.64
CA VAL A 109 -1.16 4.85 -7.65
C VAL A 109 -1.80 5.71 -8.74
N ASP A 110 -1.35 6.95 -8.90
CA ASP A 110 -1.86 7.86 -9.93
C ASP A 110 -1.57 7.30 -11.33
N TYR A 111 -0.37 6.78 -11.57
CA TYR A 111 -0.03 6.12 -12.83
C TYR A 111 -0.90 4.90 -13.12
N VAL A 112 -1.16 4.07 -12.11
CA VAL A 112 -2.03 2.88 -12.23
C VAL A 112 -3.46 3.28 -12.60
N ILE A 113 -4.06 4.23 -11.87
CA ILE A 113 -5.46 4.63 -12.14
C ILE A 113 -5.59 5.34 -13.49
N SER A 114 -4.61 6.16 -13.89
CA SER A 114 -4.56 6.76 -15.22
C SER A 114 -4.44 5.69 -16.31
N THR A 115 -3.65 4.64 -16.08
CA THR A 115 -3.52 3.51 -17.02
C THR A 115 -4.81 2.73 -17.14
N VAL A 116 -5.46 2.39 -16.02
CA VAL A 116 -6.79 1.75 -16.00
C VAL A 116 -7.80 2.55 -16.80
N ASN A 117 -7.88 3.86 -16.55
CA ASN A 117 -8.81 4.75 -17.26
C ASN A 117 -8.52 4.82 -18.76
N ARG A 118 -7.24 4.91 -19.14
CA ARG A 118 -6.82 4.97 -20.54
C ARG A 118 -7.19 3.70 -21.31
N ILE A 119 -6.89 2.51 -20.78
CA ILE A 119 -7.11 1.25 -21.52
C ILE A 119 -8.57 0.82 -21.53
N ASN A 120 -9.33 1.13 -20.47
CA ASN A 120 -10.73 0.71 -20.32
C ASN A 120 -11.73 1.80 -20.74
N LYS A 121 -11.26 2.99 -21.13
CA LYS A 121 -12.09 4.17 -21.44
C LYS A 121 -13.04 4.53 -20.29
N THR A 122 -12.53 4.44 -19.06
CA THR A 122 -13.25 4.78 -17.83
C THR A 122 -12.75 6.12 -17.27
N ASN A 123 -13.42 6.64 -16.25
CA ASN A 123 -13.01 7.84 -15.52
C ASN A 123 -13.12 7.62 -14.01
N TYR A 124 -12.42 6.61 -13.51
CA TYR A 124 -12.38 6.31 -12.08
C TYR A 124 -11.46 7.28 -11.35
N SER A 125 -11.92 7.77 -10.20
CA SER A 125 -11.11 8.42 -9.18
C SER A 125 -10.71 7.41 -8.11
N ILE A 126 -9.63 7.71 -7.38
CA ILE A 126 -9.15 6.89 -6.26
C ILE A 126 -8.81 7.77 -5.06
N ILE A 127 -9.28 7.38 -3.88
CA ILE A 127 -9.00 8.05 -2.62
C ILE A 127 -7.72 7.46 -2.04
N LYS A 128 -6.68 8.27 -1.90
CA LYS A 128 -5.38 7.84 -1.35
C LYS A 128 -5.36 8.07 0.15
N ARG A 129 -5.00 7.04 0.92
CA ARG A 129 -4.78 7.10 2.37
C ARG A 129 -3.34 6.73 2.66
N ARG A 130 -2.63 7.61 3.36
CA ARG A 130 -1.23 7.42 3.72
C ARG A 130 -1.16 6.73 5.08
N ILE A 131 -0.37 5.69 5.20
CA ILE A 131 -0.28 4.92 6.44
C ILE A 131 1.19 4.68 6.75
N SER A 132 1.62 5.08 7.94
CA SER A 132 2.95 4.73 8.43
C SER A 132 2.83 3.83 9.64
N ILE A 133 3.56 2.72 9.61
CA ILE A 133 3.59 1.71 10.65
C ILE A 133 5.01 1.69 11.22
N ARG A 134 5.14 1.95 12.52
CA ARG A 134 6.44 1.98 13.18
C ARG A 134 6.69 0.71 13.98
N GLU A 135 7.96 0.40 14.18
CA GLU A 135 8.41 -0.52 15.21
C GLU A 135 8.25 0.14 16.58
N PHE A 136 7.49 -0.50 17.46
CA PHE A 136 7.37 -0.16 18.88
C PHE A 136 6.78 -1.37 19.61
N GLU A 137 6.98 -1.45 20.92
CA GLU A 137 6.34 -2.48 21.73
C GLU A 137 4.82 -2.32 21.69
N ARG A 138 4.16 -3.26 21.03
CA ARG A 138 2.73 -3.19 20.79
C ARG A 138 1.97 -3.73 21.97
N LYS A 139 1.36 -2.83 22.75
CA LYS A 139 0.44 -3.23 23.82
C LYS A 139 -0.77 -3.94 23.21
N ARG A 140 -1.16 -5.09 23.77
CA ARG A 140 -2.42 -5.77 23.43
C ARG A 140 -3.59 -4.86 23.80
N GLN A 141 -4.13 -4.14 22.83
CA GLN A 141 -5.34 -3.35 23.01
C GLN A 141 -6.57 -4.23 22.75
N THR A 142 -7.52 -4.23 23.67
CA THR A 142 -8.79 -4.94 23.58
C THR A 142 -9.83 -4.22 22.73
N LYS A 143 -9.70 -2.89 22.55
CA LYS A 143 -10.58 -2.06 21.74
C LYS A 143 -9.85 -1.56 20.49
N LEU A 144 -10.46 -1.74 19.33
CA LEU A 144 -10.01 -1.12 18.09
C LEU A 144 -10.18 0.40 18.22
N LYS A 145 -9.10 1.16 18.07
CA LYS A 145 -9.21 2.61 17.95
C LYS A 145 -9.71 2.97 16.57
N GLU A 146 -10.53 4.00 16.49
CA GLU A 146 -10.90 4.60 15.21
C GLU A 146 -9.66 5.15 14.50
N ILE A 147 -9.69 5.08 13.17
CA ILE A 147 -8.67 5.68 12.32
C ILE A 147 -9.01 7.16 12.17
N GLU A 148 -8.10 8.00 12.62
CA GLU A 148 -8.11 9.45 12.44
C GLU A 148 -6.96 9.82 11.50
N TYR A 149 -7.28 10.64 10.50
CA TYR A 149 -6.30 11.16 9.54
C TYR A 149 -5.94 12.59 9.89
N ASP A 150 -4.70 12.97 9.64
CA ASP A 150 -4.30 14.37 9.65
C ASP A 150 -4.82 15.12 8.40
N THR A 151 -4.45 16.40 8.28
CA THR A 151 -4.80 17.26 7.13
C THR A 151 -4.24 16.77 5.79
N ASN A 152 -3.33 15.81 5.82
CA ASN A 152 -2.64 15.22 4.69
C ASN A 152 -3.14 13.81 4.36
N ASN A 153 -4.28 13.39 4.93
CA ASN A 153 -4.82 12.03 4.80
C ASN A 153 -3.84 10.95 5.31
N HIS A 154 -3.00 11.30 6.28
CA HIS A 154 -1.98 10.42 6.86
C HIS A 154 -2.38 9.95 8.24
N HIS A 155 -2.18 8.66 8.49
CA HIS A 155 -2.37 8.02 9.79
C HIS A 155 -1.10 7.27 10.22
N PHE A 156 -0.71 7.47 11.49
CA PHE A 156 0.31 6.65 12.15
C PHE A 156 -0.35 5.48 12.85
N PHE A 157 -0.19 4.30 12.26
CA PHE A 157 -0.83 3.09 12.75
C PHE A 157 0.01 2.43 13.85
N ASN A 158 -0.64 2.14 14.98
CA ASN A 158 0.02 1.63 16.18
C ASN A 158 -0.70 0.43 16.85
N GLN A 159 -1.49 -0.34 16.09
CA GLN A 159 -2.22 -1.51 16.60
C GLN A 159 -1.69 -2.81 15.97
N ASN A 160 -1.89 -3.96 16.62
CA ASN A 160 -1.45 -5.27 16.10
C ASN A 160 -2.23 -5.75 14.87
N LYS A 161 -3.50 -5.34 14.76
CA LYS A 161 -4.43 -5.81 13.74
C LYS A 161 -4.92 -4.64 12.91
N MET A 162 -4.61 -4.66 11.63
CA MET A 162 -5.05 -3.68 10.66
C MET A 162 -6.31 -4.20 9.97
N ARG A 163 -7.46 -3.62 10.27
CA ARG A 163 -8.71 -3.92 9.56
C ARG A 163 -8.88 -2.93 8.41
N ILE A 164 -8.84 -3.42 7.17
CA ILE A 164 -8.81 -2.57 5.96
C ILE A 164 -10.00 -1.60 5.93
N ILE A 165 -11.22 -2.09 6.18
CA ILE A 165 -12.44 -1.27 6.16
C ILE A 165 -12.38 -0.04 7.07
N SER A 166 -11.62 -0.10 8.18
CA SER A 166 -11.50 1.01 9.13
C SER A 166 -10.80 2.23 8.52
N PHE A 167 -10.07 2.05 7.41
CA PHE A 167 -9.38 3.10 6.67
C PHE A 167 -10.21 3.66 5.50
N LEU A 168 -11.32 3.02 5.14
CA LEU A 168 -12.14 3.35 3.96
C LEU A 168 -13.28 4.32 4.33
N LYS A 169 -12.90 5.43 4.95
CA LYS A 169 -13.76 6.57 5.26
C LYS A 169 -13.48 7.71 4.29
#